data_AF-A0AAV2RKP7-F1
#
_entry.id   AF-A0AAV2RKP7-F1
#
_cell.length_a   1.000
_cell.length_b   1.000
_cell.length_c   1.000
_cell.angle_alpha   90.00
_cell.angle_beta   90.00
_cell.angle_gamma   90.00
#
_symmetry.space_group_name_H-M   'P 1'
#
loop_
_entity.id
_entity.type
_entity.pdbx_description
1 polymer ?
#
loop_
_entity_poly.entity_id
_entity_poly.type
_entity_poly.pdbx_seq_one_letter_code
_entity_poly.pdbx_strand_id
1 'polypeptide(L)'
;IQLENLSLAPKEVAESIFKFIFGNQSLSTKTQKFLHSHMNAESHGEHNLETYKHSHEEFEAWRWKISEKTLNEVESNPSCSEAIGRMGHRIFNSLDNVRNRSIPLQM
;
A
#
# COMPACT_ATOMS: atom_id res chain seq x y z
N ILE A 1 -2.80 -7.27 8.33
CA ILE A 1 -1.58 -6.65 7.74
C ILE A 1 -2.05 -5.85 6.54
N GLN A 2 -1.66 -4.59 6.44
CA GLN A 2 -2.04 -3.69 5.35
C GLN A 2 -0.94 -3.68 4.28
N LEU A 3 -1.34 -3.54 3.01
CA LEU A 3 -0.41 -3.58 1.87
C LEU A 3 0.54 -2.38 1.88
N GLU A 4 0.07 -1.24 2.36
CA GLU A 4 0.81 0.01 2.47
C GLU A 4 1.99 -0.14 3.44
N ASN A 5 1.76 -0.81 4.57
CA ASN A 5 2.82 -1.11 5.52
C ASN A 5 3.88 -2.02 4.90
N LEU A 6 3.47 -3.02 4.11
CA LEU A 6 4.39 -3.90 3.38
C LEU A 6 5.17 -3.11 2.30
N SER A 7 4.52 -2.14 1.67
CA SER A 7 5.14 -1.32 0.62
C SER A 7 6.17 -0.34 1.17
N LEU A 8 5.94 0.17 2.39
CA LEU A 8 6.84 1.11 3.09
C LEU A 8 7.98 0.42 3.85
N ALA A 9 7.69 -0.71 4.49
CA ALA A 9 8.60 -1.43 5.38
C ALA A 9 8.57 -2.94 5.07
N PRO A 10 9.01 -3.35 3.86
CA PRO A 10 8.81 -4.71 3.37
C PRO A 10 9.51 -5.77 4.22
N LYS A 11 10.69 -5.44 4.76
CA LYS A 11 11.46 -6.35 5.61
C LYS A 11 10.75 -6.56 6.95
N GLU A 12 10.42 -5.47 7.63
CA GLU A 12 9.82 -5.47 8.96
C GLU A 12 8.44 -6.15 8.96
N VAL A 13 7.64 -5.88 7.92
CA VAL A 13 6.32 -6.53 7.78
C VAL A 13 6.47 -8.01 7.43
N ALA A 14 7.44 -8.39 6.59
CA ALA A 14 7.72 -9.80 6.31
C ALA A 14 8.22 -10.56 7.55
N GLU A 15 9.06 -9.95 8.39
CA GLU A 15 9.48 -10.52 9.68
C GLU A 15 8.28 -10.74 10.61
N SER A 16 7.33 -9.79 10.66
CA SER A 16 6.09 -9.93 11.42
C SER A 16 5.20 -11.05 10.88
N ILE A 17 5.10 -11.23 9.56
CA ILE A 17 4.38 -12.34 8.92
C ILE A 17 5.02 -13.67 9.31
N PHE A 18 6.34 -13.76 9.20
CA PHE A 18 7.08 -14.98 9.52
C PHE A 18 6.94 -15.35 10.99
N LYS A 19 7.00 -14.36 11.89
CA LYS A 19 6.73 -14.57 13.32
C LYS A 19 5.32 -15.12 13.56
N PHE A 20 4.32 -14.59 12.87
CA PHE A 20 2.94 -15.04 13.01
C PHE A 20 2.73 -16.48 12.52
N ILE A 21 3.27 -16.83 11.35
CA ILE A 21 3.07 -18.15 10.73
C ILE A 21 3.95 -19.23 11.36
N PHE A 22 5.22 -18.92 11.62
CA PHE A 22 6.25 -19.89 11.99
C PHE A 22 6.76 -19.74 13.42
N GLY A 23 6.28 -18.74 14.17
CA GLY A 23 6.82 -18.41 15.50
C GLY A 23 8.24 -17.83 15.47
N ASN A 24 8.80 -17.59 14.27
CA ASN A 24 10.17 -17.13 14.07
C ASN A 24 10.19 -15.95 13.11
N GLN A 25 10.75 -14.82 13.55
CA GLN A 25 10.85 -13.59 12.75
C GLN A 25 12.05 -13.60 11.78
N SER A 26 12.94 -14.59 11.85
CA SER A 26 14.18 -14.59 11.08
C SER A 26 13.92 -14.87 9.60
N LEU A 27 14.19 -13.88 8.75
CA LEU A 27 14.16 -14.06 7.30
C LEU A 27 15.47 -14.67 6.81
N SER A 28 15.38 -15.72 5.99
CA SER A 28 16.55 -16.27 5.31
C SER A 28 17.20 -15.23 4.40
N THR A 29 18.49 -15.34 4.14
CA THR A 29 19.20 -14.45 3.21
C THR A 29 18.57 -14.46 1.81
N LYS A 30 18.02 -15.60 1.36
CA LYS A 30 17.30 -15.69 0.09
C LYS A 30 16.03 -14.84 0.10
N THR A 31 15.26 -14.90 1.17
CA THR A 31 14.04 -14.11 1.36
C THR A 31 14.33 -12.62 1.42
N GLN A 32 15.37 -12.21 2.15
CA GLN A 32 15.77 -10.79 2.22
C GLN A 32 16.20 -10.26 0.85
N LYS A 33 16.98 -11.04 0.08
CA LYS A 33 17.37 -10.68 -1.29
C LYS A 33 16.16 -10.55 -2.22
N PHE A 34 15.19 -11.46 -2.10
CA PHE A 34 13.96 -11.41 -2.87
C PHE A 34 13.15 -10.14 -2.56
N LEU A 35 12.93 -9.82 -1.29
CA LEU A 35 12.21 -8.60 -0.89
C LEU A 35 12.91 -7.35 -1.43
N HIS A 36 14.24 -7.30 -1.33
CA HIS A 36 15.02 -6.19 -1.87
C HIS A 36 14.91 -6.08 -3.40
N SER A 37 15.06 -7.18 -4.14
CA SER A 37 15.01 -7.14 -5.61
C SER A 37 13.64 -6.77 -6.13
N HIS A 38 12.57 -7.26 -5.51
CA HIS A 38 11.20 -7.06 -6.01
C HIS A 38 10.57 -5.73 -5.57
N MET A 39 11.00 -5.15 -4.44
CA MET A 39 10.36 -3.94 -3.91
C MET A 39 11.17 -2.65 -4.11
N ASN A 40 12.44 -2.77 -4.51
CA ASN A 40 13.34 -1.61 -4.74
C ASN A 40 13.87 -1.49 -6.18
N ALA A 41 13.59 -2.43 -7.09
CA ALA A 41 14.10 -2.37 -8.46
C ALA A 41 13.22 -1.54 -9.40
N GLU A 42 13.85 -0.84 -10.35
CA GLU A 42 13.18 -0.29 -11.53
C GLU A 42 12.52 -1.45 -12.31
N SER A 43 11.30 -1.26 -12.77
CA SER A 43 10.54 -2.30 -13.48
C SER A 43 11.36 -2.83 -14.67
N HIS A 44 11.72 -4.11 -14.64
CA HIS A 44 12.40 -4.77 -15.76
C HIS A 44 11.37 -5.45 -16.68
N GLY A 45 10.40 -4.68 -17.20
CA GLY A 45 9.51 -5.18 -18.25
C GLY A 45 8.14 -4.50 -18.33
N GLU A 46 7.62 -4.38 -19.55
CA GLU A 46 6.30 -3.85 -19.90
C GLU A 46 5.15 -4.84 -19.56
N HIS A 47 5.23 -5.54 -18.43
CA HIS A 47 4.25 -6.56 -18.05
C HIS A 47 3.53 -6.20 -16.75
N ASN A 48 2.23 -5.90 -16.86
CA ASN A 48 1.34 -5.41 -15.79
C ASN A 48 1.22 -6.33 -14.54
N LEU A 49 1.72 -7.56 -14.62
CA LEU A 49 1.69 -8.56 -13.54
C LEU A 49 3.08 -8.83 -12.92
N GLU A 50 4.09 -8.03 -13.25
CA GLU A 50 5.39 -8.15 -12.60
C GLU A 50 5.33 -7.79 -11.12
N THR A 51 6.09 -8.53 -10.34
CA THR A 51 6.27 -8.32 -8.90
C THR A 51 7.38 -7.31 -8.60
N TYR A 52 8.01 -6.72 -9.62
CA TYR A 52 9.06 -5.70 -9.50
C TYR A 52 8.46 -4.29 -9.57
N LYS A 53 8.39 -3.58 -8.43
CA LYS A 53 7.84 -2.22 -8.36
C LYS A 53 8.51 -1.41 -7.25
N HIS A 54 8.72 -0.11 -7.48
CA HIS A 54 9.01 0.86 -6.41
C HIS A 54 7.78 1.06 -5.53
N SER A 55 7.53 0.10 -4.65
CA SER A 55 6.28 0.04 -3.89
C SER A 55 6.15 1.24 -2.93
N HIS A 56 7.28 1.79 -2.47
CA HIS A 56 7.32 3.01 -1.68
C HIS A 56 6.91 4.28 -2.44
N GLU A 57 6.96 4.29 -3.78
CA GLU A 57 6.48 5.40 -4.61
C GLU A 57 5.02 5.19 -5.02
N GLU A 58 4.63 3.92 -5.23
CA GLU A 58 3.32 3.54 -5.73
C GLU A 58 2.21 3.50 -4.67
N PHE A 59 2.53 3.32 -3.38
CA PHE A 59 1.51 3.11 -2.32
C PHE A 59 0.48 4.25 -2.19
N GLU A 60 0.79 5.43 -2.71
CA GLU A 60 -0.10 6.60 -2.74
C GLU A 60 -0.23 7.24 -4.13
N ALA A 61 0.27 6.59 -5.19
CA ALA A 61 0.22 7.14 -6.54
C ALA A 61 -1.22 7.37 -7.04
N TRP A 62 -2.18 6.60 -6.54
CA TRP A 62 -3.60 6.74 -6.84
C TRP A 62 -4.17 8.12 -6.47
N ARG A 63 -3.60 8.80 -5.46
CA ARG A 63 -4.03 10.14 -5.01
C ARG A 63 -3.96 11.19 -6.13
N TRP A 64 -3.10 11.00 -7.12
CA TRP A 64 -2.93 11.88 -8.28
C TRP A 64 -3.73 11.45 -9.51
N LYS A 65 -4.23 10.21 -9.52
CA LYS A 65 -4.92 9.61 -10.66
C LYS A 65 -6.44 9.62 -10.50
N ILE A 66 -6.95 9.63 -9.27
CA ILE A 66 -8.39 9.63 -9.00
C ILE A 66 -9.05 10.94 -9.43
N SER A 67 -10.20 10.84 -10.10
CA SER A 67 -11.02 11.99 -10.45
C SER A 67 -11.91 12.41 -9.28
N GLU A 68 -12.28 13.68 -9.19
CA GLU A 68 -13.23 14.17 -8.17
C GLU A 68 -14.57 13.41 -8.21
N LYS A 69 -15.06 13.13 -9.43
CA LYS A 69 -16.28 12.33 -9.62
C LYS A 69 -16.15 10.95 -8.97
N THR A 70 -15.06 10.24 -9.27
CA THR A 70 -14.82 8.90 -8.70
C THR A 70 -14.65 8.95 -7.19
N LEU A 71 -13.96 9.97 -6.66
CA LEU A 71 -13.83 10.17 -5.22
C LEU A 71 -15.21 10.31 -4.57
N ASN A 72 -16.05 11.18 -5.10
CA ASN A 72 -17.40 11.42 -4.60
C ASN A 72 -18.27 10.16 -4.69
N GLU A 73 -18.20 9.42 -5.79
CA GLU A 73 -18.95 8.16 -5.97
C GLU A 73 -18.55 7.10 -4.93
N VAL A 74 -17.26 6.99 -4.63
CA VAL A 74 -16.76 6.03 -3.63
C VAL A 74 -17.11 6.48 -2.21
N GLU A 75 -16.88 7.74 -1.87
CA GLU A 75 -17.09 8.24 -0.49
C GLU A 75 -18.58 8.40 -0.13
N SER A 76 -19.44 8.68 -1.11
CA SER A 76 -20.90 8.75 -0.90
C SER A 76 -21.59 7.38 -0.86
N ASN A 77 -20.93 6.33 -1.33
CA ASN A 77 -21.47 4.97 -1.25
C ASN A 77 -21.33 4.44 0.20
N PRO A 78 -22.45 4.09 0.89
CA PRO A 78 -22.40 3.63 2.28
C PRO A 78 -21.53 2.39 2.50
N SER A 79 -21.56 1.44 1.56
CA SER A 79 -20.77 0.21 1.65
C SER A 79 -19.27 0.49 1.48
N CYS A 80 -18.92 1.41 0.59
CA CYS A 80 -17.53 1.81 0.36
C CYS A 80 -16.97 2.61 1.54
N SER A 81 -17.71 3.60 2.03
CA SER A 81 -17.32 4.40 3.20
C SER A 81 -17.18 3.55 4.46
N GLU A 82 -18.08 2.59 4.68
CA GLU A 82 -17.96 1.62 5.78
C GLU A 82 -16.71 0.75 5.63
N ALA A 83 -16.43 0.23 4.43
CA ALA A 83 -15.24 -0.58 4.18
C ALA A 83 -13.95 0.23 4.41
N ILE A 84 -13.89 1.48 3.93
CA ILE A 84 -12.77 2.41 4.16
C ILE A 84 -12.54 2.59 5.67
N GLY A 85 -13.60 2.85 6.43
CA GLY A 85 -13.52 2.99 7.90
C GLY A 85 -13.06 1.71 8.60
N ARG A 86 -13.58 0.53 8.20
CA ARG A 86 -13.18 -0.78 8.76
C ARG A 86 -11.72 -1.13 8.46
N MET A 87 -11.20 -0.68 7.32
CA MET A 87 -9.78 -0.83 6.99
C MET A 87 -8.89 0.17 7.74
N GLY A 88 -9.47 1.14 8.46
CA GLY A 88 -8.73 2.18 9.18
C GLY A 88 -8.21 3.29 8.26
N HIS A 89 -8.75 3.39 7.04
CA HIS A 89 -8.40 4.44 6.09
C HIS A 89 -9.28 5.66 6.28
N ARG A 90 -8.75 6.81 5.89
CA ARG A 90 -9.41 8.12 5.99
C ARG A 90 -10.34 8.36 4.80
N ILE A 91 -11.48 8.99 5.08
CA ILE A 91 -12.33 9.65 4.06
C ILE A 91 -11.83 11.08 3.90
N PHE A 92 -11.45 11.46 2.68
CA PHE A 92 -10.78 12.72 2.40
C PHE A 92 -11.77 13.86 2.12
N ASN A 93 -12.97 13.57 1.63
CA ASN A 93 -14.07 14.52 1.34
C ASN A 93 -13.77 15.55 0.24
N SER A 94 -12.53 15.66 -0.23
CA SER A 94 -12.16 16.55 -1.32
C SER A 94 -10.89 16.09 -2.01
N LEU A 95 -10.76 16.45 -3.27
CA LEU A 95 -9.58 16.12 -4.06
C LEU A 95 -8.31 16.83 -3.54
N ASP A 96 -8.46 18.03 -2.97
CA ASP A 96 -7.36 18.75 -2.32
C ASP A 96 -6.82 17.99 -1.11
N ASN A 97 -7.71 17.41 -0.30
CA ASN A 97 -7.30 16.59 0.83
C ASN A 97 -6.65 15.28 0.39
N VAL A 98 -7.18 14.62 -0.66
CA VAL A 98 -6.57 13.43 -1.24
C VAL A 98 -5.14 13.71 -1.71
N ARG A 99 -4.91 14.85 -2.36
CA ARG A 99 -3.61 15.24 -2.92
C ARG A 99 -2.61 15.76 -1.88
N ASN A 100 -3.09 16.14 -0.69
CA ASN A 100 -2.23 16.58 0.39
C ASN A 100 -1.58 15.38 1.11
N ARG A 101 -0.31 15.11 0.79
CA ARG A 101 0.49 14.04 1.45
C ARG A 101 0.76 14.28 2.94
N SER A 102 0.53 15.49 3.45
CA SER A 102 0.57 15.74 4.90
C SER A 102 -0.65 15.17 5.61
N ILE A 103 -1.72 14.85 4.88
CA ILE A 103 -2.89 14.14 5.40
C ILE A 103 -2.64 12.64 5.26
N PRO A 104 -2.44 11.90 6.37
CA PRO A 104 -2.14 10.47 6.31
C PRO A 104 -3.32 9.68 5.75
N LEU A 105 -2.99 8.57 5.07
CA LEU A 105 -3.99 7.63 4.55
C LEU A 105 -4.79 6.95 5.65
N GLN A 106 -4.16 6.74 6.81
CA GLN A 106 -4.76 6.08 7.97
C GLN A 106 -5.30 7.14 8.96
N MET A 107 -6.28 6.72 9.76
CA MET A 107 -6.82 7.51 10.87
C MET A 107 -5.96 7.42 12.13
#